data_AF-A0A1Y1YU15-F1
#
_entry.id   AF-A0A1Y1YU15-F1
#
_cell.length_a   1.000
_cell.length_b   1.000
_cell.length_c   1.000
_cell.angle_alpha   90.00
_cell.angle_beta   90.00
_cell.angle_gamma   90.00
#
_symmetry.space_group_name_H-M   'P 1'
#
loop_
_entity.id
_entity.type
_entity.pdbx_description
1 polymer ?
#
loop_
_entity_poly.entity_id
_entity_poly.type
_entity_poly.pdbx_seq_one_letter_code
_entity_poly.pdbx_strand_id
1 'polypeptide(L)'
;MSRRYLRNCCFVVDLKMGSILIALFGAFCWLFYVVTAFGKSGYYGGYNWIDSFTFGLYGIAMTICVVGAYGAWKTDIMLVRLFAMFSWIDLIFNVIFWIPGVVRFFVDRLYRWCFSDNCIENYLSIVIVVGMALLKIYFAWVVWSYYRSLSPGNGYTSLEQEDPDVHLDIDPVEGLHAEAT
;
A
#
# COMPACT_ATOMS: atom_id res chain seq x y z
N MET A 1 -16.92 12.26 -22.01
CA MET A 1 -15.98 13.01 -21.14
C MET A 1 -16.50 12.93 -19.70
N SER A 2 -16.23 11.83 -18.99
CA SER A 2 -16.52 11.72 -17.55
C SER A 2 -15.57 10.67 -16.97
N ARG A 3 -14.54 11.12 -16.26
CA ARG A 3 -13.57 10.31 -15.49
C ARG A 3 -13.46 10.92 -14.08
N ARG A 4 -14.58 11.19 -13.41
CA ARG A 4 -14.58 11.97 -12.16
C ARG A 4 -15.10 11.25 -10.92
N TYR A 5 -15.74 10.09 -11.03
CA TYR A 5 -16.40 9.49 -9.86
C TYR A 5 -15.57 8.49 -9.03
N LEU A 6 -14.51 7.90 -9.59
CA LEU A 6 -13.57 7.06 -8.82
C LEU A 6 -12.51 7.85 -8.01
N ARG A 7 -12.65 9.17 -7.87
CA ARG A 7 -11.67 10.01 -7.14
C ARG A 7 -11.68 9.80 -5.63
N ASN A 8 -12.83 9.45 -5.03
CA ASN A 8 -13.01 9.52 -3.59
C ASN A 8 -13.48 8.19 -3.00
N CYS A 9 -12.57 7.23 -2.83
CA CYS A 9 -12.78 6.13 -1.90
C CYS A 9 -11.90 6.34 -0.66
N CYS A 10 -12.54 6.72 0.44
CA CYS A 10 -11.99 6.93 1.80
C CYS A 10 -10.83 7.95 1.92
N PHE A 11 -11.16 9.12 2.47
CA PHE A 11 -10.22 10.15 2.96
C PHE A 11 -9.51 11.00 1.88
N VAL A 12 -10.22 11.98 1.32
CA VAL A 12 -9.72 13.27 0.76
C VAL A 12 -8.65 13.24 -0.37
N VAL A 13 -8.06 12.10 -0.70
CA VAL A 13 -6.90 12.00 -1.60
C VAL A 13 -7.22 11.06 -2.75
N ASP A 14 -7.09 11.56 -3.99
CA ASP A 14 -7.18 10.76 -5.21
C ASP A 14 -6.27 9.52 -5.09
N LEU A 15 -6.75 8.32 -5.45
CA LEU A 15 -5.94 7.07 -5.42
C LEU A 15 -4.61 7.22 -6.17
N LYS A 16 -4.60 8.02 -7.24
CA LYS A 16 -3.39 8.38 -7.98
C LYS A 16 -2.40 9.15 -7.09
N MET A 17 -2.85 10.19 -6.40
CA MET A 17 -1.98 10.96 -5.49
C MET A 17 -1.57 10.14 -4.27
N GLY A 18 -2.47 9.32 -3.73
CA GLY A 18 -2.16 8.41 -2.62
C GLY A 18 -1.04 7.44 -2.96
N SER A 19 -1.11 6.77 -4.12
CA SER A 19 -0.05 5.86 -4.56
C SER A 19 1.29 6.55 -4.81
N ILE A 20 1.28 7.77 -5.37
CA ILE A 20 2.51 8.58 -5.54
C ILE A 20 3.11 8.96 -4.18
N LEU A 21 2.30 9.44 -3.23
CA LEU A 21 2.78 9.81 -1.90
C LEU A 21 3.35 8.61 -1.15
N ILE A 22 2.68 7.46 -1.20
CA ILE A 22 3.17 6.21 -0.61
C ILE A 22 4.51 5.80 -1.22
N ALA A 23 4.64 5.88 -2.55
CA ALA A 23 5.86 5.53 -3.26
C ALA A 23 7.03 6.48 -2.90
N LEU A 24 6.78 7.79 -2.83
CA LEU A 24 7.79 8.78 -2.41
C LEU A 24 8.20 8.60 -0.95
N PHE A 25 7.23 8.38 -0.05
CA PHE A 25 7.50 8.11 1.35
C PHE A 25 8.31 6.82 1.52
N GLY A 26 7.97 5.77 0.77
CA GLY A 26 8.75 4.53 0.71
C GLY A 26 10.19 4.77 0.25
N ALA A 27 10.39 5.52 -0.84
CA ALA A 27 11.72 5.87 -1.34
C ALA A 27 12.54 6.63 -0.30
N PHE A 28 11.93 7.57 0.41
CA PHE A 28 12.58 8.33 1.49
C PHE A 28 12.97 7.43 2.68
N CYS A 29 12.08 6.53 3.09
CA CYS A 29 12.36 5.55 4.13
C CYS A 29 13.56 4.66 3.76
N TRP A 30 13.58 4.11 2.54
CA TRP A 30 14.70 3.29 2.07
C TRP A 30 16.00 4.08 1.95
N LEU A 31 15.94 5.34 1.52
CA LEU A 31 17.09 6.24 1.51
C LEU A 31 17.66 6.48 2.92
N PHE A 32 16.79 6.64 3.92
CA PHE A 32 17.23 6.75 5.31
C PHE A 32 17.92 5.47 5.81
N TYR A 33 17.42 4.29 5.43
CA TYR A 33 18.07 3.01 5.74
C TYR A 33 19.45 2.88 5.07
N VAL A 34 19.57 3.30 3.80
CA VAL A 34 20.85 3.34 3.07
C VAL A 34 21.86 4.25 3.79
N VAL A 35 21.47 5.47 4.17
CA VAL A 35 22.33 6.43 4.86
C VAL A 35 22.76 5.92 6.24
N THR A 36 21.82 5.37 7.03
CA THR A 36 22.13 4.82 8.35
C THR A 36 23.01 3.57 8.29
N ALA A 37 22.86 2.75 7.25
CA ALA A 37 23.75 1.61 7.00
C ALA A 37 25.19 2.07 6.70
N PHE A 38 25.37 3.11 5.88
CA PHE A 38 26.69 3.71 5.64
C PHE A 38 27.32 4.28 6.92
N GLY A 39 26.54 4.94 7.77
CA GLY A 39 27.04 5.49 9.03
C GLY A 39 27.56 4.40 9.98
N LYS A 40 26.92 3.23 10.02
CA LYS A 40 27.34 2.10 10.86
C LYS A 40 28.57 1.37 10.33
N SER A 41 28.68 1.20 9.01
CA SER A 41 29.83 0.49 8.41
C SER A 41 31.16 1.22 8.64
N GLY A 42 31.14 2.55 8.66
CA GLY A 42 32.31 3.36 9.01
C GLY A 42 32.74 3.26 10.48
N TYR A 43 31.81 2.96 11.39
CA TYR A 43 32.08 2.93 12.84
C TYR A 43 32.60 1.57 13.33
N TYR A 44 32.08 0.46 12.79
CA TYR A 44 32.43 -0.89 13.25
C TYR A 44 33.57 -1.57 12.47
N GLY A 45 34.18 -0.88 11.50
CA GLY A 45 35.47 -1.27 10.91
C GLY A 45 35.51 -2.63 10.18
N GLY A 46 34.36 -3.23 9.86
CA GLY A 46 34.27 -4.53 9.21
C GLY A 46 33.15 -4.55 8.17
N TYR A 47 33.52 -4.62 6.90
CA TYR A 47 32.57 -4.77 5.79
C TYR A 47 32.22 -6.25 5.64
N ASN A 48 31.15 -6.71 6.32
CA ASN A 48 30.69 -8.08 6.17
C ASN A 48 29.89 -8.23 4.86
N TRP A 49 29.94 -9.42 4.26
CA TRP A 49 29.19 -9.73 3.03
C TRP A 49 27.67 -9.56 3.21
N ILE A 50 27.18 -9.82 4.43
CA ILE A 50 25.77 -9.65 4.82
C ILE A 50 25.36 -8.17 4.77
N ASP A 51 26.21 -7.26 5.22
CA ASP A 51 25.93 -5.81 5.22
C ASP A 51 25.90 -5.27 3.79
N SER A 52 26.82 -5.74 2.95
CA SER A 52 26.86 -5.41 1.52
C SER A 52 25.60 -5.87 0.79
N PHE A 53 25.15 -7.10 1.07
CA PHE A 53 23.95 -7.66 0.47
C PHE A 53 22.70 -6.89 0.89
N THR A 54 22.60 -6.59 2.19
CA THR A 54 21.48 -5.83 2.76
C THR A 54 21.41 -4.42 2.18
N PHE A 55 22.56 -3.77 1.99
CA PHE A 55 22.67 -2.48 1.34
C PHE A 55 22.14 -2.50 -0.11
N GLY A 56 22.54 -3.51 -0.89
CA GLY A 56 22.05 -3.71 -2.25
C GLY A 56 20.53 -3.86 -2.31
N LEU A 57 19.94 -4.62 -1.38
CA LEU A 57 18.49 -4.77 -1.28
C LEU A 57 17.78 -3.45 -0.98
N TYR A 58 18.32 -2.62 -0.08
CA TYR A 58 17.75 -1.29 0.21
C TYR A 58 17.82 -0.36 -1.00
N GLY A 59 18.91 -0.41 -1.76
CA GLY A 59 19.04 0.34 -3.02
C GLY A 59 18.01 -0.10 -4.06
N ILE A 60 17.80 -1.41 -4.23
CA ILE A 60 16.78 -1.96 -5.14
C ILE A 60 15.37 -1.57 -4.68
N ALA A 61 15.10 -1.63 -3.38
CA ALA A 61 13.81 -1.21 -2.84
C ALA A 61 13.52 0.27 -3.13
N MET A 62 14.54 1.13 -2.97
CA MET A 62 14.45 2.55 -3.31
C MET A 62 14.14 2.75 -4.80
N THR A 63 14.84 2.06 -5.71
CA THR A 63 14.59 2.21 -7.14
C THR A 63 13.20 1.71 -7.54
N ILE A 64 12.71 0.62 -6.95
CA ILE A 64 11.35 0.14 -7.19
C ILE A 64 10.30 1.15 -6.70
N CYS A 65 10.51 1.80 -5.56
CA CYS A 65 9.64 2.88 -5.09
C CYS A 65 9.61 4.07 -6.07
N VAL A 66 10.76 4.50 -6.61
CA VAL A 66 10.83 5.58 -7.60
C VAL A 66 10.14 5.18 -8.91
N VAL A 67 10.36 3.95 -9.37
CA VAL A 67 9.69 3.38 -10.55
C VAL A 67 8.17 3.30 -10.33
N GLY A 68 7.73 2.94 -9.13
CA GLY A 68 6.32 2.94 -8.74
C GLY A 68 5.70 4.33 -8.78
N ALA A 69 6.39 5.35 -8.24
CA ALA A 69 5.94 6.73 -8.31
C ALA A 69 5.81 7.23 -9.76
N TYR A 70 6.82 6.93 -10.59
CA TYR A 70 6.80 7.27 -12.01
C TYR A 70 5.69 6.53 -12.77
N GLY A 71 5.48 5.25 -12.48
CA GLY A 71 4.39 4.44 -13.02
C GLY A 71 3.02 5.01 -12.69
N ALA A 72 2.81 5.40 -11.44
CA ALA A 72 1.56 6.06 -11.01
C ALA A 72 1.38 7.43 -11.67
N TRP A 73 2.46 8.20 -11.86
CA TRP A 73 2.42 9.49 -12.56
C TRP A 73 1.99 9.33 -14.03
N LYS A 74 2.66 8.45 -14.77
CA LYS A 74 2.40 8.16 -16.19
C LYS A 74 1.23 7.20 -16.44
N THR A 75 0.58 6.71 -15.38
CA THR A 75 -0.52 5.73 -15.46
C THR A 75 -0.15 4.47 -16.25
N ASP A 76 1.09 4.02 -16.11
CA ASP A 76 1.59 2.81 -16.76
C ASP A 76 1.27 1.57 -15.90
N ILE A 77 0.41 0.71 -16.43
CA ILE A 77 -0.12 -0.47 -15.73
C ILE A 77 1.01 -1.43 -15.33
N MET A 78 2.03 -1.59 -16.18
CA MET A 78 3.10 -2.56 -15.95
C MET A 78 3.98 -2.14 -14.76
N LEU A 79 4.31 -0.85 -14.68
CA LEU A 79 5.12 -0.29 -13.59
C LEU A 79 4.36 -0.29 -12.26
N VAL A 80 3.07 0.07 -12.28
CA VAL A 80 2.21 0.05 -11.09
C VAL A 80 2.01 -1.38 -10.60
N ARG A 81 1.88 -2.37 -11.50
CA ARG A 81 1.81 -3.79 -11.15
C ARG A 81 3.07 -4.27 -10.42
N LEU A 82 4.24 -3.93 -10.94
CA LEU A 82 5.52 -4.29 -10.32
C LEU A 82 5.62 -3.72 -8.90
N PHE A 83 5.25 -2.45 -8.73
CA PHE A 83 5.25 -1.79 -7.43
C PHE A 83 4.23 -2.39 -6.44
N ALA A 84 3.04 -2.76 -6.92
CA ALA A 84 2.03 -3.43 -6.12
C ALA A 84 2.52 -4.81 -5.63
N MET A 85 3.12 -5.62 -6.53
CA MET A 85 3.72 -6.90 -6.17
C MET A 85 4.85 -6.74 -5.16
N PHE A 86 5.73 -5.76 -5.39
CA PHE A 86 6.83 -5.45 -4.47
C PHE A 86 6.33 -5.08 -3.08
N SER A 87 5.26 -4.28 -2.97
CA SER A 87 4.68 -3.88 -1.68
C SER A 87 4.17 -5.08 -0.87
N TRP A 88 3.56 -6.06 -1.54
CA TRP A 88 3.14 -7.31 -0.90
C TRP A 88 4.33 -8.19 -0.50
N ILE A 89 5.34 -8.28 -1.34
CA ILE A 89 6.56 -9.04 -1.03
C ILE A 89 7.27 -8.40 0.18
N ASP A 90 7.46 -7.08 0.20
CA ASP A 90 8.04 -6.37 1.35
C ASP A 90 7.24 -6.67 2.62
N LEU A 91 5.91 -6.64 2.56
CA LEU A 91 5.05 -6.98 3.69
C LEU A 91 5.34 -8.41 4.21
N ILE A 92 5.37 -9.41 3.33
CA ILE A 92 5.63 -10.81 3.69
C ILE A 92 7.01 -10.95 4.31
N PHE A 93 8.04 -10.35 3.71
CA PHE A 93 9.39 -10.35 4.26
C PHE A 93 9.40 -9.69 5.66
N ASN A 94 8.78 -8.52 5.82
CA ASN A 94 8.71 -7.88 7.12
C ASN A 94 8.00 -8.77 8.15
N VAL A 95 6.88 -9.39 7.81
CA VAL A 95 6.15 -10.32 8.69
C VAL A 95 7.04 -11.49 9.10
N ILE A 96 7.71 -12.15 8.15
CA ILE A 96 8.57 -13.32 8.40
C ILE A 96 9.78 -12.96 9.26
N PHE A 97 10.42 -11.81 9.04
CA PHE A 97 11.63 -11.43 9.76
C PHE A 97 11.35 -10.68 11.08
N TRP A 98 10.28 -9.88 11.16
CA TRP A 98 9.93 -9.14 12.36
C TRP A 98 9.19 -9.97 13.39
N ILE A 99 8.23 -10.82 13.01
CA ILE A 99 7.44 -11.58 13.98
C ILE A 99 8.34 -12.43 14.89
N PRO A 100 9.33 -13.19 14.39
CA PRO A 100 10.22 -13.95 15.26
C PRO A 100 11.06 -13.06 16.18
N GLY A 101 11.51 -11.89 15.69
CA GLY A 101 12.26 -10.93 16.50
C GLY A 101 11.41 -10.35 17.63
N VAL A 102 10.17 -9.97 17.32
CA VAL A 102 9.18 -9.46 18.28
C VAL A 102 8.80 -10.56 19.28
N VAL A 103 8.47 -11.77 18.81
CA VAL A 103 8.14 -12.92 19.67
C VAL A 103 9.31 -13.27 20.57
N ARG A 104 10.55 -13.31 20.06
CA ARG A 104 11.74 -13.58 20.88
C ARG A 104 11.95 -12.48 21.91
N PHE A 105 11.81 -11.22 21.51
CA PHE A 105 11.86 -10.09 22.43
C PHE A 105 10.80 -10.22 23.52
N PHE A 106 9.57 -10.59 23.17
CA PHE A 106 8.49 -10.84 24.12
C PHE A 106 8.81 -12.02 25.04
N VAL A 107 9.25 -13.16 24.52
CA VAL A 107 9.57 -14.35 25.33
C VAL A 107 10.71 -14.06 26.31
N ASP A 108 11.79 -13.43 25.85
CA ASP A 108 12.95 -13.10 26.69
C ASP A 108 12.62 -12.03 27.75
N ARG A 109 11.69 -11.12 27.45
CA ARG A 109 11.31 -10.02 28.34
C ARG A 109 10.13 -10.32 29.25
N LEU A 110 9.07 -11.03 28.82
CA LEU A 110 7.92 -11.39 29.65
C LEU A 110 8.33 -12.12 30.94
N TYR A 111 9.39 -12.92 30.89
CA TYR A 111 9.94 -13.61 32.08
C TYR A 111 10.54 -12.64 33.12
N ARG A 112 10.98 -11.44 32.71
CA ARG A 112 11.57 -10.41 33.57
C ARG A 112 10.60 -9.29 33.97
N TRP A 113 9.38 -9.28 33.43
CA TRP A 113 8.48 -8.11 33.45
C TRP A 113 7.53 -8.01 34.63
N CYS A 114 7.51 -8.97 35.56
CA CYS A 114 6.58 -8.89 36.67
C CYS A 114 6.95 -7.82 37.74
N PHE A 115 8.10 -7.12 37.65
CA PHE A 115 8.60 -6.30 38.78
C PHE A 115 9.40 -5.02 38.44
N SER A 116 9.36 -4.43 37.24
CA SER A 116 10.19 -3.26 36.90
C SER A 116 9.41 -2.04 36.38
N ASP A 117 9.77 -0.85 36.84
CA ASP A 117 9.16 0.46 36.52
C ASP A 117 9.25 0.89 35.03
N ASN A 118 9.99 0.16 34.18
CA ASN A 118 10.17 0.49 32.76
C ASN A 118 9.09 -0.11 31.83
N CYS A 119 7.92 -0.47 32.37
CA CYS A 119 6.83 -1.07 31.58
C CYS A 119 6.27 -0.13 30.49
N ILE A 120 6.22 1.18 30.75
CA ILE A 120 5.59 2.16 29.85
C ILE A 120 6.40 2.34 28.56
N GLU A 121 7.72 2.50 28.64
CA GLU A 121 8.59 2.69 27.45
C GLU A 121 8.52 1.48 26.51
N ASN A 122 8.48 0.28 27.07
CA ASN A 122 8.41 -0.93 26.26
C ASN A 122 7.02 -1.14 25.65
N TYR A 123 5.94 -0.78 26.36
CA TYR A 123 4.58 -0.80 25.80
C TYR A 123 4.46 0.15 24.60
N LEU A 124 5.03 1.35 24.71
CA LEU A 124 5.04 2.33 23.62
C LEU A 124 5.79 1.80 22.38
N SER A 125 6.90 1.09 22.58
CA SER A 125 7.62 0.43 21.47
C SER A 125 6.75 -0.60 20.72
N ILE A 126 5.93 -1.36 21.45
CA ILE A 126 5.05 -2.38 20.89
C ILE A 126 3.95 -1.72 20.05
N VAL A 127 3.32 -0.68 20.60
CA VAL A 127 2.28 0.08 19.90
C VAL A 127 2.82 0.67 18.60
N ILE A 128 4.03 1.23 18.62
CA ILE A 128 4.68 1.74 17.40
C ILE A 128 4.91 0.63 16.38
N VAL A 129 5.46 -0.52 16.78
CA VAL A 129 5.74 -1.64 15.86
C VAL A 129 4.45 -2.18 15.23
N VAL A 130 3.41 -2.40 16.04
CA VAL A 130 2.10 -2.85 15.54
C VAL A 130 1.47 -1.79 14.63
N GLY A 131 1.53 -0.51 15.00
CA GLY A 131 1.03 0.60 14.19
C GLY A 131 1.72 0.68 12.83
N MET A 132 3.04 0.54 12.79
CA MET A 132 3.83 0.52 11.55
C MET A 132 3.47 -0.68 10.67
N ALA A 133 3.22 -1.86 11.25
CA ALA A 133 2.79 -3.03 10.51
C ALA A 133 1.40 -2.83 9.86
N LEU A 134 0.43 -2.30 10.62
CA LEU A 134 -0.91 -1.99 10.11
C LEU A 134 -0.85 -0.94 8.99
N LEU A 135 0.01 0.06 9.13
CA LEU A 135 0.21 1.11 8.13
C LEU A 135 0.81 0.54 6.83
N LYS A 136 1.76 -0.40 6.92
CA LYS A 136 2.28 -1.11 5.73
C LYS A 136 1.20 -1.95 5.04
N ILE A 137 0.36 -2.64 5.79
CA ILE A 137 -0.78 -3.40 5.23
C ILE A 137 -1.71 -2.44 4.48
N TYR A 138 -2.08 -1.32 5.10
CA TYR A 138 -2.91 -0.30 4.47
C TYR A 138 -2.29 0.23 3.17
N PHE A 139 -0.99 0.52 3.15
CA PHE A 139 -0.29 0.96 1.95
C PHE A 139 -0.30 -0.10 0.84
N ALA A 140 -0.03 -1.37 1.16
CA ALA A 140 -0.10 -2.45 0.19
C ALA A 140 -1.51 -2.57 -0.42
N TRP A 141 -2.55 -2.40 0.41
CA TRP A 141 -3.94 -2.37 -0.04
C TRP A 141 -4.26 -1.20 -0.96
N VAL A 142 -3.80 0.02 -0.64
CA VAL A 142 -4.04 1.21 -1.48
C VAL A 142 -3.38 1.04 -2.85
N VAL A 143 -2.12 0.61 -2.89
CA VAL A 143 -1.38 0.40 -4.14
C VAL A 143 -2.01 -0.72 -4.97
N TRP A 144 -2.43 -1.80 -4.32
CA TRP A 144 -3.13 -2.91 -4.98
C TRP A 144 -4.48 -2.49 -5.56
N SER A 145 -5.26 -1.71 -4.81
CA SER A 145 -6.54 -1.15 -5.27
C SER A 145 -6.34 -0.26 -6.49
N TYR A 146 -5.32 0.61 -6.46
CA TYR A 146 -4.97 1.44 -7.60
C TYR A 146 -4.56 0.63 -8.83
N TYR A 147 -3.69 -0.38 -8.66
CA TYR A 147 -3.35 -1.31 -9.74
C TYR A 147 -4.61 -1.98 -10.33
N ARG A 148 -5.52 -2.44 -9.47
CA ARG A 148 -6.75 -3.12 -9.87
C ARG A 148 -7.66 -2.21 -10.69
N SER A 149 -7.76 -0.93 -10.33
CA SER A 149 -8.53 0.09 -11.04
C SER A 149 -8.00 0.39 -12.46
N LEU A 150 -6.70 0.15 -12.69
CA LEU A 150 -6.06 0.35 -13.98
C LEU A 150 -6.14 -0.90 -14.89
N SER A 151 -6.47 -2.06 -14.34
CA SER A 151 -6.46 -3.32 -15.08
C SER A 151 -7.75 -3.50 -15.90
N PRO A 152 -7.67 -3.63 -17.24
CA PRO A 152 -8.84 -3.64 -18.14
C PRO A 152 -9.76 -4.88 -18.04
N GLY A 153 -9.50 -5.79 -17.09
CA GLY A 153 -10.27 -7.03 -16.89
C GLY A 153 -11.03 -7.14 -15.56
N ASN A 154 -11.01 -6.13 -14.70
CA ASN A 154 -11.81 -6.13 -13.46
C ASN A 154 -13.05 -5.28 -13.64
N GLY A 155 -14.24 -5.86 -13.38
CA GLY A 155 -15.57 -5.27 -13.54
C GLY A 155 -15.92 -4.06 -12.66
N TYR A 156 -14.96 -3.20 -12.31
CA TYR A 156 -15.25 -1.87 -11.77
C TYR A 156 -15.77 -0.92 -12.85
N THR A 157 -15.41 -1.14 -14.12
CA THR A 157 -16.02 -0.42 -15.26
C THR A 157 -17.51 -0.70 -15.39
N SER A 158 -17.97 -1.87 -14.94
CA SER A 158 -19.38 -2.29 -14.98
C SER A 158 -20.21 -1.85 -13.77
N LEU A 159 -19.59 -1.29 -12.73
CA LEU A 159 -20.32 -0.65 -11.61
C LEU A 159 -20.44 0.87 -11.78
N GLU A 160 -19.87 1.43 -12.85
CA GLU A 160 -19.89 2.87 -13.17
C GLU A 160 -20.93 3.21 -14.26
N GLN A 161 -21.78 2.24 -14.64
CA GLN A 161 -22.80 2.40 -15.68
C GLN A 161 -24.20 1.98 -15.19
N GLU A 162 -24.56 2.34 -13.95
CA GLU A 162 -25.96 2.42 -13.56
C GLU A 162 -26.25 3.91 -13.31
N ASP A 163 -26.66 4.56 -14.40
CA ASP A 163 -27.09 5.95 -14.45
C ASP A 163 -28.43 6.06 -13.71
N PRO A 164 -28.58 6.87 -12.64
CA PRO A 164 -29.86 7.03 -11.94
C PRO A 164 -30.90 7.87 -12.71
N ASP A 165 -30.62 8.29 -13.95
CA ASP A 165 -31.52 9.14 -14.74
C ASP A 165 -32.22 8.40 -15.91
N VAL A 166 -32.59 7.12 -15.73
CA VAL A 166 -33.67 6.55 -16.58
C VAL A 166 -35.01 6.95 -15.97
N HIS A 167 -35.43 8.15 -16.35
CA HIS A 167 -36.80 8.62 -16.27
C HIS A 167 -37.69 7.68 -17.11
N LEU A 168 -38.13 6.57 -16.51
CA LEU A 168 -39.22 5.75 -17.02
C LEU A 168 -40.53 6.45 -16.65
N ASP A 169 -40.78 7.57 -17.31
CA ASP A 169 -42.11 8.14 -17.36
C ASP A 169 -42.72 7.87 -18.74
N ILE A 170 -43.97 7.40 -18.68
CA ILE A 170 -44.94 7.15 -19.75
C ILE A 170 -44.99 5.69 -20.25
N ASP A 171 -45.82 4.90 -19.57
CA ASP A 171 -47.02 4.35 -20.19
C ASP A 171 -48.19 4.68 -19.25
N PRO A 172 -49.33 5.22 -19.75
CA PRO A 172 -50.26 4.34 -20.46
C PRO A 172 -51.03 5.02 -21.59
N VAL A 173 -51.23 4.32 -22.72
CA VAL A 173 -52.49 4.48 -23.47
C VAL A 173 -53.06 3.12 -23.80
N GLU A 174 -54.18 2.87 -23.11
CA GLU A 174 -55.15 1.81 -23.31
C GLU A 174 -55.41 1.53 -24.79
N GLY A 175 -55.45 0.24 -25.13
CA GLY A 175 -56.07 -0.17 -26.38
C GLY A 175 -57.56 0.12 -26.36
N LEU A 176 -58.12 0.57 -27.49
CA LEU A 176 -59.52 0.26 -27.81
C LEU A 176 -59.85 0.49 -29.30
N HIS A 177 -60.11 -0.63 -29.98
CA HIS A 177 -61.14 -0.90 -30.99
C HIS A 177 -61.28 -0.09 -32.31
N ALA A 178 -61.38 -0.92 -33.38
CA ALA A 178 -62.25 -0.80 -34.57
C ALA A 178 -61.86 0.30 -35.59
N GLU A 179 -62.01 0.14 -36.90
CA GLU A 179 -63.07 -0.54 -37.63
C GLU A 179 -62.61 -0.83 -39.08
N ALA A 180 -63.21 -1.86 -39.67
CA ALA A 180 -62.97 -2.32 -41.03
C ALA A 180 -63.60 -1.36 -42.06
N THR A 181 -62.91 -1.16 -43.18
CA THR A 181 -63.49 -1.11 -44.54
C THR A 181 -62.39 -1.36 -45.57
#